data_AF-A0A959DJF8-F1
#
_entry.id   AF-A0A959DJF8-F1
#
_cell.length_a   1.000
_cell.length_b   1.000
_cell.length_c   1.000
_cell.angle_alpha   90.00
_cell.angle_beta   90.00
_cell.angle_gamma   90.00
#
_symmetry.space_group_name_H-M   'P 1'
#
loop_
_entity.id
_entity.type
_entity.pdbx_description
1 polymer ?
#
loop_
_entity_poly.entity_id
_entity_poly.type
_entity_poly.pdbx_seq_one_letter_code
_entity_poly.pdbx_strand_id
1 'polypeptide(L)'
;REAGTRRPLIAEVDFIKLKSGQSHVQAQTDEEGEFLVVLPMGEDYALNVSKPGYLFHSENFALAEASSLTEPFLLEIELSPISEPTA
;
A
#
# COMPACT_ATOMS: atom_id res chain seq x y z
N ARG A 1 -7.70 1.48 5.74
CA ARG A 1 -8.67 1.72 6.85
C ARG A 1 -8.01 1.45 8.20
N GLU A 2 -8.55 1.97 9.31
CA GLU A 2 -8.08 1.60 10.66
C GLU A 2 -8.61 0.22 11.06
N ALA A 3 -7.71 -0.64 11.55
CA ALA A 3 -8.06 -1.96 12.04
C ALA A 3 -9.06 -1.87 13.22
N GLY A 4 -10.12 -2.67 13.16
CA GLY A 4 -11.15 -2.75 14.22
C GLY A 4 -12.27 -1.71 14.11
N THR A 5 -11.99 -0.46 13.74
CA THR A 5 -13.04 0.57 13.56
C THR A 5 -13.48 0.76 12.11
N ARG A 6 -12.68 0.28 11.16
CA ARG A 6 -12.84 0.45 9.70
C ARG A 6 -12.95 1.89 9.22
N ARG A 7 -12.55 2.86 10.07
CA ARG A 7 -12.51 4.27 9.72
C ARG A 7 -11.56 4.48 8.52
N PRO A 8 -11.92 5.35 7.56
CA PRO A 8 -11.03 5.70 6.47
C PRO A 8 -9.77 6.39 7.04
N LEU A 9 -8.64 6.19 6.37
CA LEU A 9 -7.37 6.77 6.78
C LEU A 9 -6.71 7.42 5.57
N ILE A 10 -6.33 8.68 5.74
CA ILE A 10 -5.36 9.36 4.86
C ILE A 10 -3.97 8.84 5.23
N ALA A 11 -3.37 8.06 4.34
CA ALA A 11 -2.09 7.36 4.51
C ALA A 11 -1.21 7.59 3.29
N GLU A 12 0.10 7.55 3.50
CA GLU A 12 1.08 7.60 2.43
C GLU A 12 1.25 6.20 1.83
N VAL A 13 1.33 6.14 0.51
CA VAL A 13 1.46 4.92 -0.28
C VAL A 13 2.67 5.08 -1.19
N ASP A 14 3.62 4.15 -1.11
CA ASP A 14 4.80 4.13 -1.97
C ASP A 14 4.94 2.75 -2.63
N PHE A 15 4.98 2.73 -3.97
CA PHE A 15 5.33 1.55 -4.75
C PHE A 15 6.77 1.66 -5.21
N ILE A 16 7.61 0.69 -4.87
CA ILE A 16 9.04 0.70 -5.12
C ILE A 16 9.38 -0.43 -6.09
N LYS A 17 10.09 -0.15 -7.19
CA LYS A 17 10.58 -1.17 -8.12
C LYS A 17 11.69 -1.97 -7.43
N LEU A 18 11.45 -3.26 -7.18
CA LEU A 18 12.37 -4.10 -6.41
C LEU A 18 13.74 -4.26 -7.08
N LYS A 19 13.80 -4.31 -8.41
CA LYS A 19 15.08 -4.42 -9.14
C LYS A 19 16.00 -3.22 -8.95
N SER A 20 15.42 -2.02 -8.81
CA SER A 20 16.19 -0.76 -8.76
C SER A 20 16.24 -0.13 -7.38
N GLY A 21 15.33 -0.52 -6.48
CA GLY A 21 15.11 0.15 -5.19
C GLY A 21 14.53 1.56 -5.30
N GLN A 22 14.12 2.00 -6.50
CA GLN A 22 13.58 3.34 -6.71
C GLN A 22 12.06 3.34 -6.59
N SER A 23 11.53 4.41 -5.99
CA SER A 23 10.08 4.64 -5.99
C SER A 23 9.58 4.78 -7.43
N HIS A 24 8.54 4.03 -7.73
CA HIS A 24 7.76 4.11 -8.95
C HIS A 24 6.65 5.16 -8.82
N VAL A 25 5.91 5.10 -7.71
CA VAL A 25 4.74 5.95 -7.44
C VAL A 25 4.70 6.24 -5.95
N GLN A 26 4.56 7.52 -5.62
CA GLN A 26 4.17 7.98 -4.29
C GLN A 26 2.80 8.65 -4.39
N ALA A 27 1.88 8.22 -3.54
CA ALA A 27 0.52 8.71 -3.49
C ALA A 27 0.07 8.87 -2.04
N GLN A 28 -1.03 9.58 -1.86
CA GLN A 28 -1.74 9.67 -0.59
C GLN A 28 -3.17 9.22 -0.84
N THR A 29 -3.74 8.45 0.09
CA THR A 29 -5.16 8.08 0.02
C THR A 29 -6.04 9.31 0.26
N ASP A 30 -7.22 9.30 -0.34
CA ASP A 30 -8.21 10.37 -0.17
C ASP A 30 -8.93 10.31 1.19
N GLU A 31 -9.94 11.17 1.38
CA GLU A 31 -10.75 11.24 2.60
C GLU A 31 -11.54 9.96 2.89
N GLU A 32 -11.82 9.15 1.86
CA GLU A 32 -12.47 7.83 1.98
C GLU A 32 -11.44 6.70 2.22
N GLY A 33 -10.15 7.03 2.20
CA GLY A 33 -9.05 6.10 2.38
C GLY A 33 -8.75 5.27 1.14
N GLU A 34 -9.13 5.76 -0.03
CA GLU A 34 -9.00 5.10 -1.32
C GLU A 34 -7.85 5.69 -2.14
N PHE A 35 -7.29 4.88 -3.05
CA PHE A 35 -6.28 5.31 -4.00
C PHE A 35 -6.33 4.43 -5.26
N LEU A 36 -5.83 4.96 -6.37
CA LEU A 36 -5.69 4.23 -7.63
C LEU A 36 -4.30 4.47 -8.21
N VAL A 37 -3.60 3.38 -8.55
CA VAL A 37 -2.30 3.43 -9.21
C VAL A 37 -2.26 2.46 -10.38
N VAL A 38 -1.44 2.79 -11.37
CA VAL A 38 -1.18 1.92 -12.52
C VAL A 38 0.21 1.35 -12.37
N LEU A 39 0.32 0.02 -12.31
CA LEU A 39 1.59 -0.69 -12.24
C LEU A 39 1.90 -1.34 -13.61
N PRO A 40 3.01 -0.96 -14.26
CA PRO A 40 3.50 -1.66 -15.44
C PRO A 40 3.76 -3.15 -15.16
N MET A 41 3.35 -4.01 -16.10
CA MET A 41 3.69 -5.43 -16.06
C MET A 41 5.16 -5.66 -16.42
N GLY A 42 5.72 -6.81 -16.03
CA GLY A 42 7.12 -7.17 -16.30
C GLY A 42 8.11 -6.70 -15.24
N GLU A 43 7.63 -6.08 -14.16
CA GLU A 43 8.43 -5.63 -13.03
C GLU A 43 7.83 -6.07 -11.70
N ASP A 44 8.68 -6.25 -10.69
CA ASP A 44 8.23 -6.55 -9.33
C ASP A 44 8.28 -5.30 -8.45
N TYR A 45 7.26 -5.13 -7.62
CA TYR A 45 7.08 -3.96 -6.79
C TYR A 45 6.95 -4.33 -5.32
N ALA A 46 7.49 -3.51 -4.44
CA ALA A 46 7.09 -3.47 -3.03
C ALA A 46 6.09 -2.33 -2.83
N LEU A 47 4.98 -2.62 -2.17
CA LEU A 47 4.06 -1.64 -1.66
C LEU A 47 4.42 -1.35 -0.21
N ASN A 48 4.56 -0.09 0.13
CA ASN A 48 4.65 0.40 1.50
C ASN A 48 3.50 1.35 1.77
N VAL A 49 2.75 1.10 2.84
CA VAL A 49 1.69 2.01 3.31
C VAL A 49 2.01 2.44 4.72
N SER A 50 2.05 3.75 4.96
CA SER A 50 2.43 4.31 6.23
C SER A 50 1.49 5.45 6.67
N LYS A 51 1.30 5.55 7.98
CA LYS A 51 0.60 6.67 8.61
C LYS A 51 1.19 6.89 10.00
N PRO A 52 1.53 8.13 10.38
CA PRO A 52 2.00 8.41 11.74
C PRO A 52 1.00 7.92 12.79
N GLY A 53 1.49 7.21 13.82
CA GLY A 53 0.67 6.59 14.85
C GLY A 53 0.10 5.21 14.50
N TYR A 54 0.47 4.64 13.35
CA TYR A 54 0.05 3.31 12.91
C TYR A 54 1.26 2.44 12.53
N LEU A 55 1.11 1.12 12.68
CA LEU A 55 2.09 0.16 12.19
C LEU A 55 2.19 0.28 10.67
N PHE A 56 3.41 0.23 10.16
CA PHE A 56 3.64 0.22 8.73
C PHE A 56 3.13 -1.09 8.13
N HIS A 57 2.60 -1.02 6.91
CA HIS A 57 2.18 -2.18 6.13
C HIS A 57 3.08 -2.31 4.91
N SER A 58 3.48 -3.53 4.56
CA SER A 58 4.32 -3.79 3.40
C SER A 58 3.90 -5.10 2.70
N GLU A 59 3.82 -5.05 1.37
CA GLU A 59 3.43 -6.18 0.53
C GLU A 59 4.30 -6.25 -0.74
N ASN A 60 4.43 -7.46 -1.31
CA ASN A 60 5.16 -7.70 -2.55
C ASN A 60 4.17 -7.97 -3.70
N PHE A 61 4.38 -7.30 -4.83
CA PHE A 61 3.65 -7.46 -6.08
C PHE A 61 4.59 -8.04 -7.13
N ALA A 62 4.51 -9.36 -7.34
CA ALA A 62 5.29 -10.08 -8.33
C ALA A 62 4.62 -10.03 -9.72
N LEU A 63 4.82 -8.93 -10.46
CA LEU A 63 4.22 -8.74 -11.80
C LEU A 63 5.19 -9.08 -12.93
N ALA A 64 6.42 -9.51 -12.64
CA ALA A 64 7.40 -9.85 -13.66
C ALA A 64 7.00 -11.04 -14.53
N GLU A 65 6.40 -12.09 -13.94
CA GLU A 65 6.00 -13.31 -14.66
C GLU A 65 4.50 -13.36 -14.99
N ALA A 66 3.75 -12.32 -14.60
CA ALA A 66 2.32 -12.23 -14.89
C ALA A 66 2.11 -12.07 -16.41
N SER A 67 1.54 -13.09 -17.04
CA SER A 67 1.43 -13.17 -18.50
C SER A 67 0.25 -12.36 -19.05
N SER A 68 -0.76 -12.12 -18.22
CA SER A 68 -1.91 -11.26 -18.50
C SER A 68 -2.68 -10.98 -17.21
N LEU A 69 -2.96 -9.71 -16.92
CA LEU A 69 -3.92 -9.31 -15.89
C LEU A 69 -5.09 -8.65 -16.60
N THR A 70 -6.24 -9.31 -16.57
CA THR A 70 -7.49 -8.77 -17.11
C THR A 70 -8.32 -8.08 -16.02
N GLU A 71 -8.02 -8.38 -14.76
CA GLU A 71 -8.73 -7.88 -13.59
C GLU A 71 -7.82 -6.96 -12.77
N PRO A 72 -8.35 -5.84 -12.25
CA PRO A 72 -7.59 -4.96 -11.36
C PRO A 72 -7.35 -5.64 -10.02
N PHE A 73 -6.26 -5.27 -9.35
CA PHE A 73 -6.06 -5.63 -7.95
C PHE A 73 -6.96 -4.78 -7.07
N LEU A 74 -7.85 -5.42 -6.32
CA LEU A 74 -8.57 -4.78 -5.22
C LEU A 74 -7.82 -5.04 -3.93
N LEU A 75 -7.30 -3.99 -3.31
CA LEU A 75 -6.50 -4.08 -2.09
C LEU A 75 -7.30 -3.51 -0.91
N GLU A 76 -7.55 -4.34 0.09
CA GLU A 76 -8.08 -3.89 1.38
C GLU A 76 -6.95 -3.92 2.42
N ILE A 77 -6.43 -2.73 2.76
CA ILE A 77 -5.34 -2.59 3.71
C ILE A 77 -5.86 -1.99 5.01
N GLU A 78 -5.65 -2.72 6.12
CA GLU A 78 -5.98 -2.27 7.46
C GLU A 78 -4.70 -1.90 8.23
N LEU A 79 -4.60 -0.64 8.64
CA LEU A 79 -3.50 -0.16 9.46
C LEU A 79 -3.89 -0.28 10.94
N SER A 80 -3.03 -0.93 11.70
CA SER A 80 -3.19 -1.07 13.16
C SER A 80 -2.59 0.15 13.86
N PRO A 81 -3.32 0.83 14.76
CA PRO A 81 -2.74 1.88 15.59
C PRO A 81 -1.58 1.34 16.43
N ILE A 82 -0.52 2.13 16.56
CA ILE A 82 0.52 1.89 17.55
C ILE A 82 -0.03 2.43 18.86
N SER A 83 -0.80 1.61 19.59
CA SER A 83 -1.10 1.92 20.98
C SER A 83 0.25 1.98 21.71
N GLU A 84 0.68 3.16 22.17
CA GLU A 84 1.67 3.17 23.24
C GLU A 84 1.08 2.34 24.39
N PRO A 85 1.80 1.35 24.95
CA PRO A 85 1.44 0.88 26.26
C PRO A 85 1.70 2.07 27.20
N THR A 86 0.67 2.85 27.50
CA THR A 86 0.68 3.72 28.68
C THR A 86 0.87 2.81 29.88
N ALA A 87 2.09 2.80 30.41
CA ALA A 87 2.44 2.31 31.74
C ALA A 87 2.69 3.52 32.64
#